data_AF-A0A2W4LW97-F1
#
_entry.id   AF-A0A2W4LW97-F1
#
_cell.length_a   1.000
_cell.length_b   1.000
_cell.length_c   1.000
_cell.angle_alpha   90.00
_cell.angle_beta   90.00
_cell.angle_gamma   90.00
#
_symmetry.space_group_name_H-M   'P 1'
#
loop_
_entity.id
_entity.type
_entity.pdbx_description
1 polymer ?
#
loop_
_entity_poly.entity_id
_entity_poly.type
_entity_poly.pdbx_seq_one_letter_code
_entity_poly.pdbx_strand_id
1 'polypeptide(L)'
;MTMHLYDSTIPQFKKMLQNVERWIDRAEAYAAAKKFEPEVLLTARLAPDQFPFVRQVQIACDKAKFTAATLAGKEPPKHPDTEKTFEELRKRLHSVITYLDGFGPKDFEGAEERVLELPYLQGKTMLGRDYVCEVQL
;
A
#
# COMPACT_ATOMS: atom_id res chain seq x y z
N MET A 1 4.30 25.58 -9.78
CA MET A 1 5.19 24.77 -8.93
C MET A 1 4.73 23.34 -9.11
N THR A 2 5.41 22.57 -9.96
CA THR A 2 5.01 21.20 -10.30
C THR A 2 5.34 20.34 -9.08
N MET A 3 4.32 19.75 -8.44
CA MET A 3 4.54 18.83 -7.32
C MET A 3 5.16 17.56 -7.89
N HIS A 4 6.40 17.29 -7.50
CA HIS A 4 7.14 16.13 -7.96
C HIS A 4 6.47 14.85 -7.41
N LEU A 5 6.11 13.89 -8.28
CA LEU A 5 5.29 12.73 -7.85
C LEU A 5 5.90 11.91 -6.71
N TYR A 6 7.22 11.94 -6.54
CA TYR A 6 7.87 11.35 -5.36
C TYR A 6 7.32 11.91 -4.06
N ASP A 7 7.26 13.24 -3.92
CA ASP A 7 6.95 13.92 -2.66
C ASP A 7 5.51 13.65 -2.20
N SER A 8 4.60 13.50 -3.16
CA SER A 8 3.18 13.22 -2.90
C SER A 8 2.87 11.74 -2.67
N THR A 9 3.78 10.83 -3.03
CA THR A 9 3.56 9.38 -2.95
C THR A 9 4.45 8.71 -1.91
N ILE A 10 5.76 8.64 -2.15
CA ILE A 10 6.66 7.75 -1.40
C ILE A 10 6.72 8.09 0.10
N PRO A 11 7.01 9.34 0.52
CA PRO A 11 7.02 9.67 1.95
C PRO A 11 5.65 9.48 2.61
N GLN A 12 4.58 9.83 1.89
CA GLN A 12 3.23 9.77 2.42
C GLN A 12 2.73 8.34 2.59
N PHE A 13 2.96 7.46 1.61
CA PHE A 13 2.62 6.04 1.72
C PHE A 13 3.39 5.37 2.85
N LYS A 14 4.69 5.63 2.99
CA LYS A 14 5.48 5.11 4.12
C LYS A 14 4.90 5.53 5.46
N LYS A 15 4.59 6.83 5.62
CA LYS A 15 3.97 7.36 6.83
C LYS A 15 2.63 6.68 7.13
N MET A 16 1.81 6.46 6.12
CA MET A 16 0.52 5.79 6.30
C MET A 16 0.67 4.31 6.66
N LEU A 17 1.60 3.58 6.05
CA LEU A 17 1.86 2.18 6.42
C LEU A 17 2.43 2.05 7.85
N GLN A 18 3.28 2.99 8.28
CA GLN A 18 3.73 3.08 9.67
C GLN A 18 2.59 3.39 10.65
N ASN A 19 1.58 4.16 10.22
CA ASN A 19 0.37 4.36 11.04
C ASN A 19 -0.47 3.08 11.15
N VAL A 20 -0.56 2.26 10.09
CA VAL A 20 -1.23 0.96 10.16
C VAL A 20 -0.56 0.06 11.20
N GLU A 21 0.76 0.05 11.28
CA GLU A 21 1.49 -0.69 12.32
C GLU A 21 1.09 -0.24 13.73
N ARG A 22 0.98 1.07 13.96
CA ARG A 22 0.51 1.63 15.24
C ARG A 22 -0.93 1.28 15.53
N TRP A 23 -1.78 1.11 14.51
CA TRP A 23 -3.14 0.64 14.70
C TRP A 23 -3.19 -0.84 15.08
N ILE A 24 -2.28 -1.66 14.55
CA ILE A 24 -2.11 -3.05 14.99
C ILE A 24 -1.73 -3.11 16.47
N ASP A 25 -0.80 -2.26 16.94
CA ASP A 25 -0.46 -2.18 18.38
C ASP A 25 -1.71 -1.93 19.24
N ARG A 26 -2.59 -1.04 18.78
CA ARG A 26 -3.85 -0.71 19.49
C ARG A 26 -4.85 -1.86 19.43
N ALA A 27 -4.92 -2.59 18.31
CA ALA A 27 -5.78 -3.75 18.15
C ALA A 27 -5.38 -4.88 19.10
N GLU A 28 -4.08 -5.18 19.20
CA GLU A 28 -3.54 -6.19 20.12
C GLU A 28 -3.77 -5.80 21.58
N ALA A 29 -3.52 -4.54 21.95
CA ALA A 29 -3.80 -4.04 23.29
C ALA A 29 -5.29 -4.12 23.65
N TYR A 30 -6.18 -3.83 22.70
CA TYR A 30 -7.63 -3.96 22.87
C TYR A 30 -8.05 -5.42 23.07
N ALA A 31 -7.53 -6.34 22.25
CA ALA A 31 -7.80 -7.77 22.35
C ALA A 31 -7.38 -8.34 23.71
N ALA A 32 -6.17 -7.98 24.17
CA ALA A 32 -5.66 -8.33 25.49
C ALA A 32 -6.57 -7.80 26.63
N ALA A 33 -6.97 -6.53 26.57
CA ALA A 33 -7.85 -5.92 27.57
C ALA A 33 -9.25 -6.57 27.63
N LYS A 34 -9.75 -7.07 26.50
CA LYS A 34 -11.06 -7.72 26.37
C LYS A 34 -11.00 -9.26 26.43
N LYS A 35 -9.81 -9.83 26.58
CA LYS A 35 -9.56 -11.28 26.73
C LYS A 35 -10.09 -12.12 25.56
N PHE A 36 -9.75 -11.72 24.34
CA PHE A 36 -10.00 -12.52 23.14
C PHE A 36 -8.76 -12.56 22.25
N GLU A 37 -8.68 -13.55 21.36
CA GLU A 37 -7.56 -13.71 20.43
C GLU A 37 -7.51 -12.56 19.41
N PRO A 38 -6.38 -11.84 19.27
CA PRO A 38 -6.28 -10.68 18.39
C PRO A 38 -6.60 -11.01 16.93
N GLU A 39 -6.31 -12.23 16.47
CA GLU A 39 -6.57 -12.74 15.12
C GLU A 39 -8.06 -12.71 14.75
N VAL A 40 -8.98 -12.67 15.72
CA VAL A 40 -10.42 -12.47 15.44
C VAL A 40 -10.64 -11.18 14.64
N LEU A 41 -9.87 -10.12 14.91
CA LEU A 41 -9.97 -8.84 14.22
C LEU A 41 -9.49 -8.90 12.76
N LEU A 42 -8.59 -9.83 12.41
CA LEU A 42 -8.10 -9.98 11.03
C LEU A 42 -9.20 -10.35 10.06
N THR A 43 -10.19 -11.12 10.53
CA THR A 43 -11.33 -11.60 9.74
C THR A 43 -12.54 -10.65 9.78
N ALA A 44 -12.49 -9.60 10.61
CA ALA A 44 -13.56 -8.63 10.72
C ALA A 44 -13.74 -7.84 9.41
N ARG A 45 -14.99 -7.52 9.09
CA ARG A 45 -15.41 -6.76 7.90
C ARG A 45 -16.57 -5.83 8.25
N LEU A 46 -16.72 -4.72 7.52
CA LEU A 46 -17.78 -3.75 7.79
C LEU A 46 -19.10 -4.09 7.08
N ALA A 47 -19.02 -4.85 5.98
CA ALA A 47 -20.17 -5.33 5.21
C ALA A 47 -19.93 -6.79 4.78
N PRO A 48 -20.99 -7.59 4.58
CA PRO A 48 -20.86 -9.02 4.27
C PRO A 48 -20.10 -9.32 2.96
N ASP A 49 -20.19 -8.42 1.97
CA ASP A 49 -19.57 -8.48 0.65
C ASP A 49 -18.24 -7.72 0.55
N GLN A 50 -17.82 -7.05 1.63
CA GLN A 50 -16.53 -6.35 1.68
C GLN A 50 -15.40 -7.28 2.12
N PHE A 51 -14.20 -7.03 1.59
CA PHE A 51 -12.97 -7.68 2.06
C PHE A 51 -12.69 -7.45 3.55
N PRO A 52 -12.20 -8.48 4.28
CA PRO A 52 -11.87 -8.39 5.70
C PRO A 52 -10.60 -7.56 5.95
N PHE A 53 -10.36 -7.20 7.21
CA PHE A 53 -9.24 -6.35 7.63
C PHE A 53 -7.87 -6.81 7.08
N VAL A 54 -7.57 -8.11 7.13
CA VAL A 54 -6.31 -8.66 6.56
C VAL A 54 -6.14 -8.31 5.08
N ARG A 55 -7.23 -8.39 4.29
CA ARG A 55 -7.21 -8.03 2.87
C ARG A 55 -7.09 -6.53 2.66
N GLN A 56 -7.69 -5.71 3.53
CA GLN A 56 -7.53 -4.25 3.46
C GLN A 56 -6.06 -3.84 3.63
N VAL A 57 -5.36 -4.42 4.61
CA VAL A 57 -3.92 -4.16 4.83
C VAL A 57 -3.09 -4.65 3.64
N GLN A 58 -3.38 -5.84 3.11
CA GLN A 58 -2.69 -6.34 1.92
C GLN A 58 -2.87 -5.40 0.71
N ILE A 59 -4.10 -4.97 0.43
CA ILE A 59 -4.37 -4.02 -0.66
C ILE A 59 -3.65 -2.69 -0.43
N ALA A 60 -3.59 -2.18 0.80
CA ALA A 60 -2.89 -0.95 1.12
C ALA A 60 -1.38 -1.03 0.82
N CYS A 61 -0.69 -2.11 1.20
CA CYS A 61 0.74 -2.21 0.84
C CYS A 61 0.93 -2.46 -0.67
N ASP A 62 0.03 -3.18 -1.33
CA ASP A 62 0.13 -3.38 -2.79
C ASP A 62 -0.09 -2.09 -3.57
N LYS A 63 -1.04 -1.25 -3.15
CA LYS A 63 -1.24 0.08 -3.72
C LYS A 63 0.04 0.92 -3.63
N ALA A 64 0.66 0.99 -2.46
CA ALA A 64 1.91 1.73 -2.27
C ALA A 64 3.06 1.19 -3.15
N LYS A 65 3.27 -0.14 -3.11
CA LYS A 65 4.32 -0.82 -3.87
C LYS A 65 4.13 -0.68 -5.38
N PHE A 66 2.93 -0.93 -5.89
CA PHE A 66 2.64 -0.83 -7.32
C PHE A 66 2.73 0.60 -7.82
N THR A 67 2.25 1.58 -7.05
CA THR A 67 2.41 3.00 -7.43
C THR A 67 3.87 3.37 -7.59
N ALA A 68 4.72 3.02 -6.62
CA ALA A 68 6.16 3.28 -6.69
C ALA A 68 6.82 2.60 -7.91
N ALA A 69 6.52 1.33 -8.12
CA ALA A 69 7.07 0.55 -9.22
C ALA A 69 6.64 1.09 -10.59
N THR A 70 5.34 1.33 -10.78
CA THR A 70 4.77 1.85 -12.02
C THR A 70 5.33 3.24 -12.37
N LEU A 71 5.39 4.15 -11.40
CA LEU A 71 5.91 5.50 -11.62
C LEU A 71 7.43 5.55 -11.79
N ALA A 72 8.17 4.53 -11.35
CA ALA A 72 9.60 4.42 -11.59
C ALA A 72 9.95 3.52 -12.80
N GLY A 73 8.95 2.92 -13.46
CA GLY A 73 9.17 1.95 -14.54
C GLY A 73 9.89 0.66 -14.10
N LYS A 74 9.71 0.24 -12.84
CA LYS A 74 10.32 -0.97 -12.25
C LYS A 74 9.29 -2.07 -12.06
N GLU A 75 9.75 -3.32 -11.94
CA GLU A 75 8.88 -4.43 -11.55
C GLU A 75 8.71 -4.47 -10.01
N PRO A 76 7.49 -4.59 -9.49
CA PRO A 76 7.24 -4.67 -8.06
C PRO A 76 7.55 -6.07 -7.49
N PRO A 77 8.02 -6.19 -6.22
CA PRO A 77 8.19 -7.48 -5.59
C PRO A 77 6.85 -8.20 -5.40
N LYS A 78 6.89 -9.54 -5.49
CA LYS A 78 5.71 -10.39 -5.27
C LYS A 78 5.55 -10.67 -3.78
N HIS A 79 4.34 -10.43 -3.27
CA HIS A 79 3.94 -10.81 -1.92
C HIS A 79 2.74 -11.74 -2.04
N PRO A 80 2.84 -13.02 -1.63
CA PRO A 80 1.69 -13.90 -1.60
C PRO A 80 0.75 -13.47 -0.46
N ASP A 81 -0.55 -13.43 -0.72
CA ASP A 81 -1.57 -12.99 0.24
C ASP A 81 -1.94 -14.11 1.22
N THR A 82 -0.94 -14.62 1.95
CA THR A 82 -1.05 -15.80 2.83
C THR A 82 -1.04 -15.47 4.32
N GLU A 83 -0.96 -14.20 4.68
CA GLU A 83 -0.91 -13.73 6.07
C GLU A 83 -2.18 -14.12 6.84
N LYS A 84 -2.00 -14.68 8.04
CA LYS A 84 -3.05 -15.13 8.96
C LYS A 84 -2.88 -14.58 10.38
N THR A 85 -1.76 -13.94 10.66
CA THR A 85 -1.41 -13.36 11.96
C THR A 85 -1.03 -11.88 11.83
N PHE A 86 -1.10 -11.14 12.93
CA PHE A 86 -0.60 -9.75 12.95
C PHE A 86 0.91 -9.68 12.71
N GLU A 87 1.68 -10.67 13.18
CA GLU A 87 3.13 -10.74 12.93
C GLU A 87 3.44 -10.83 11.43
N GLU A 88 2.72 -11.66 10.68
CA GLU A 88 2.90 -11.78 9.23
C GLU A 88 2.49 -10.49 8.50
N LEU A 89 1.41 -9.82 8.92
CA LEU A 89 1.04 -8.51 8.38
C LEU A 89 2.10 -7.44 8.66
N ARG A 90 2.71 -7.44 9.85
CA ARG A 90 3.83 -6.54 10.17
C ARG A 90 5.02 -6.80 9.27
N LYS A 91 5.39 -8.07 9.05
CA LYS A 91 6.45 -8.45 8.09
C LYS A 91 6.17 -7.90 6.70
N ARG A 92 4.91 -7.99 6.23
CA ARG A 92 4.51 -7.40 4.95
C ARG A 92 4.63 -5.88 4.92
N LEU A 93 4.14 -5.19 5.96
CA LEU A 93 4.26 -3.74 6.10
C LEU A 93 5.72 -3.29 6.06
N HIS A 94 6.59 -3.93 6.85
CA HIS A 94 8.02 -3.62 6.88
C HIS A 94 8.71 -3.92 5.55
N SER A 95 8.36 -5.02 4.89
CA SER A 95 8.90 -5.37 3.58
C SER A 95 8.56 -4.31 2.53
N VAL A 96 7.32 -3.83 2.51
CA VAL A 96 6.93 -2.76 1.58
C VAL A 96 7.54 -1.42 1.97
N ILE A 97 7.61 -1.05 3.24
CA ILE A 97 8.30 0.18 3.67
C ILE A 97 9.77 0.16 3.24
N THR A 98 10.46 -0.98 3.43
CA THR A 98 11.85 -1.17 3.01
C THR A 98 11.99 -1.08 1.49
N TYR A 99 11.03 -1.63 0.73
CA TYR A 99 11.01 -1.48 -0.73
C TYR A 99 10.87 0.00 -1.13
N LEU A 100 9.99 0.75 -0.47
CA LEU A 100 9.80 2.19 -0.69
C LEU A 100 11.02 3.03 -0.29
N ASP A 101 11.81 2.60 0.69
CA ASP A 101 13.09 3.23 1.06
C ASP A 101 14.12 3.18 -0.08
N GLY A 102 14.00 2.23 -1.01
CA GLY A 102 14.87 2.10 -2.17
C GLY A 102 14.63 3.11 -3.30
N PHE A 103 13.67 4.02 -3.14
CA PHE A 103 13.32 5.02 -4.14
C PHE A 103 13.77 6.43 -3.72
N GLY A 104 14.35 7.16 -4.67
CA GLY A 104 14.65 8.58 -4.53
C GLY A 104 13.92 9.44 -5.57
N PRO A 105 13.96 10.78 -5.45
CA PRO A 105 13.31 11.67 -6.40
C PRO A 105 13.70 11.41 -7.86
N LYS A 106 14.98 11.11 -8.12
CA LYS A 106 15.48 10.83 -9.48
C LYS A 106 14.78 9.67 -10.18
N ASP A 107 14.26 8.69 -9.43
CA ASP A 107 13.52 7.56 -10.02
C ASP A 107 12.18 8.00 -10.65
N PHE A 108 11.70 9.20 -10.31
CA PHE A 108 10.41 9.74 -10.74
C PHE A 108 10.54 10.91 -11.72
N GLU A 109 11.75 11.22 -12.21
CA GLU A 109 11.94 12.24 -13.23
C GLU A 109 11.13 11.89 -14.49
N GLY A 110 10.25 12.81 -14.89
CA GLY A 110 9.35 12.65 -16.03
C GLY A 110 8.20 11.66 -15.79
N ALA A 111 7.99 11.19 -14.57
CA ALA A 111 6.90 10.26 -14.25
C ALA A 111 5.51 10.89 -14.48
N GLU A 112 5.39 12.22 -14.35
CA GLU A 112 4.16 12.98 -14.56
C GLU A 112 3.59 12.80 -15.97
N GLU A 113 4.48 12.77 -16.97
CA GLU A 113 4.13 12.71 -18.39
C GLU A 113 4.22 11.28 -18.96
N ARG A 114 4.67 10.32 -18.15
CA ARG A 114 4.78 8.93 -18.59
C ARG A 114 3.40 8.38 -18.90
N VAL A 115 3.26 7.83 -20.11
CA VAL A 115 2.07 7.10 -20.54
C VAL A 115 2.09 5.71 -19.93
N LEU A 116 1.08 5.39 -19.13
CA LEU A 116 0.93 4.12 -18.43
C LEU A 116 -0.12 3.26 -19.12
N GLU A 117 0.26 2.02 -19.43
CA GLU A 117 -0.61 0.96 -19.90
C GLU A 117 -0.91 0.02 -18.73
N LEU A 118 -2.09 0.19 -18.12
CA LEU A 118 -2.48 -0.60 -16.96
C LEU A 118 -3.43 -1.72 -17.42
N PRO A 119 -3.24 -2.99 -16.97
CA PRO A 119 -4.03 -4.12 -17.49
C PRO A 119 -5.55 -3.95 -17.40
N TYR A 120 -6.03 -3.26 -16.35
CA TYR A 120 -7.45 -3.02 -16.14
C TYR A 120 -8.03 -1.87 -16.98
N LEU A 121 -7.20 -1.10 -17.69
CA LEU A 121 -7.64 -0.05 -18.61
C LEU A 121 -8.06 -0.58 -19.99
N GLN A 122 -7.97 -1.90 -20.23
CA GLN A 122 -8.47 -2.56 -21.44
C GLN A 122 -7.94 -1.93 -22.75
N GLY A 123 -6.64 -1.65 -22.80
CA GLY A 123 -5.97 -1.05 -23.97
C GLY A 123 -6.01 0.48 -24.00
N LYS A 124 -6.64 1.15 -23.02
CA LYS A 124 -6.51 2.59 -22.82
C LYS A 124 -5.27 2.92 -21.99
N THR A 125 -4.83 4.16 -22.08
CA THR A 125 -3.65 4.68 -21.38
C THR A 125 -4.01 5.82 -20.43
N MET A 126 -3.10 6.13 -19.52
CA MET A 126 -3.23 7.22 -18.54
C MET A 126 -1.87 7.85 -18.27
N LEU A 127 -1.80 9.16 -18.03
CA LEU A 127 -0.53 9.79 -17.62
C LEU A 127 -0.23 9.50 -16.16
N GLY A 128 1.05 9.43 -15.78
CA GLY A 128 1.44 9.14 -14.39
C GLY A 128 0.88 10.12 -13.37
N ARG A 129 0.73 11.40 -13.72
CA ARG A 129 0.06 12.38 -12.85
C ARG A 129 -1.42 12.08 -12.61
N ASP A 130 -2.14 11.65 -13.65
CA ASP A 130 -3.57 11.33 -13.57
C ASP A 130 -3.74 10.02 -12.77
N TYR A 131 -2.84 9.07 -12.98
CA TYR A 131 -2.80 7.82 -12.21
C TYR A 131 -2.66 8.07 -10.71
N VAL A 132 -1.79 8.99 -10.28
CA VAL A 132 -1.65 9.34 -8.87
C VAL A 132 -2.91 10.02 -8.35
N CYS A 133 -3.37 11.07 -9.03
CA CYS A 133 -4.47 11.92 -8.56
C CYS A 133 -5.86 11.26 -8.60
N GLU A 134 -6.11 10.36 -9.56
CA GLU A 134 -7.44 9.80 -9.79
C GLU A 134 -7.59 8.35 -9.28
N VAL A 135 -6.49 7.63 -9.07
CA VAL A 135 -6.52 6.18 -8.78
C VAL A 135 -5.81 5.78 -7.48
N GLN A 136 -4.81 6.55 -7.04
CA GLN A 136 -3.97 6.19 -5.90
C GLN A 136 -4.18 7.05 -4.64
N LEU A 137 -4.51 8.32 -4.81
CA LEU A 137 -4.89 9.25 -3.74
C LEU A 137 -6.41 9.36 -3.60
#